data_AF-A0A832PPK5-F1
#
_entry.id   AF-A0A832PPK5-F1
#
_cell.length_a   1.000
_cell.length_b   1.000
_cell.length_c   1.000
_cell.angle_alpha   90.00
_cell.angle_beta   90.00
_cell.angle_gamma   90.00
#
_symmetry.space_group_name_H-M   'P 1'
#
loop_
_entity.id
_entity.type
_entity.pdbx_description
1 polymer ?
#
loop_
_entity_poly.entity_id
_entity_poly.type
_entity_poly.pdbx_seq_one_letter_code
_entity_poly.pdbx_strand_id
1 'polypeptide(L)'
;MAQVKRQGRRAARAAIGIALALLALAPAAQGQTGPEDVVPQARVVLQSDLDLPGNDLSMIRQLGQDACVAACLATDACRALTWNARARACFLKTGAGAGAPYVGAHSGIVADTAPEVIALAAARLAASGWVRDSDRRELAEQARRLSVNWPGDGSDAAGLRQHAQDATTPEDRVHWLGALAALTDAAPDWAALAVAL
;
A
#
# COMPACT_ATOMS: atom_id res chain seq x y z
N MET A 1 -48.37 -65.31 24.83
CA MET A 1 -49.53 -64.64 24.22
C MET A 1 -49.05 -63.93 22.95
N ALA A 2 -49.78 -64.10 21.83
CA ALA A 2 -49.59 -63.55 20.46
C ALA A 2 -48.28 -63.95 19.71
N GLN A 3 -48.25 -64.93 18.79
CA GLN A 3 -48.75 -65.02 17.39
C GLN A 3 -48.11 -64.03 16.38
N VAL A 4 -47.56 -64.61 15.28
CA VAL A 4 -47.67 -64.15 13.85
C VAL A 4 -46.66 -63.06 13.40
N LYS A 5 -45.97 -63.05 12.23
CA LYS A 5 -46.06 -63.73 10.92
C LYS A 5 -44.69 -63.58 10.19
N ARG A 6 -44.35 -64.53 9.32
CA ARG A 6 -43.36 -64.39 8.23
C ARG A 6 -43.74 -63.28 7.24
N GLN A 7 -42.78 -62.53 6.69
CA GLN A 7 -42.54 -62.14 5.26
C GLN A 7 -41.16 -61.42 5.24
N GLY A 8 -40.13 -61.67 4.43
CA GLY A 8 -40.04 -62.13 3.05
C GLY A 8 -39.86 -60.92 2.12
N ARG A 9 -38.62 -60.54 1.73
CA ARG A 9 -38.21 -60.04 0.38
C ARG A 9 -36.81 -59.37 0.35
N ARG A 10 -35.90 -60.11 -0.29
CA ARG A 10 -34.90 -59.74 -1.33
C ARG A 10 -34.32 -58.31 -1.38
N ALA A 11 -32.99 -58.30 -1.34
CA ALA A 11 -31.99 -57.41 -1.94
C ALA A 11 -32.48 -56.32 -2.93
N ALA A 12 -31.93 -55.12 -2.75
CA ALA A 12 -31.35 -54.32 -3.83
C ALA A 12 -30.29 -53.39 -3.23
N ARG A 13 -29.02 -53.58 -3.63
CA ARG A 13 -27.92 -52.64 -3.36
C ARG A 13 -28.23 -51.36 -4.14
N ALA A 14 -28.56 -50.27 -3.46
CA ALA A 14 -28.62 -48.95 -4.10
C ALA A 14 -27.18 -48.48 -4.33
N ALA A 15 -26.77 -48.45 -5.59
CA ALA A 15 -25.51 -47.87 -6.02
C ALA A 15 -25.52 -46.36 -5.70
N ILE A 16 -24.57 -45.92 -4.87
CA ILE A 16 -24.32 -44.50 -4.62
C ILE A 16 -23.65 -43.96 -5.89
N GLY A 17 -24.44 -43.33 -6.76
CA GLY A 17 -23.94 -42.57 -7.90
C GLY A 17 -23.24 -41.32 -7.39
N ILE A 18 -21.93 -41.22 -7.58
CA ILE A 18 -21.15 -40.02 -7.30
C ILE A 18 -21.47 -39.00 -8.40
N ALA A 19 -22.28 -37.99 -8.07
CA ALA A 19 -22.45 -36.83 -8.92
C ALA A 19 -21.21 -35.93 -8.77
N LEU A 20 -20.29 -35.98 -9.75
CA LEU A 20 -19.24 -34.96 -9.87
C LEU A 20 -19.90 -33.62 -10.20
N ALA A 21 -19.97 -32.72 -9.23
CA ALA A 21 -20.26 -31.32 -9.47
C ALA A 21 -19.06 -30.70 -10.21
N LEU A 22 -19.26 -30.39 -11.50
CA LEU A 22 -18.35 -29.56 -12.28
C LEU A 22 -18.35 -28.15 -11.68
N LEU A 23 -17.39 -27.87 -10.81
CA LEU A 23 -17.06 -26.51 -10.38
C LEU A 23 -16.53 -25.79 -11.62
N ALA A 24 -17.36 -24.97 -12.26
CA ALA A 24 -16.91 -24.10 -13.33
C ALA A 24 -15.81 -23.21 -12.76
N LEU A 25 -14.57 -23.37 -13.24
CA LEU A 25 -13.53 -22.38 -13.05
C LEU A 25 -13.98 -21.13 -13.82
N ALA A 26 -14.71 -20.25 -13.14
CA ALA A 26 -14.82 -18.88 -13.61
C ALA A 26 -13.39 -18.33 -13.66
N PRO A 27 -12.90 -17.84 -14.82
CA PRO A 27 -11.65 -17.11 -14.82
C PRO A 27 -11.81 -15.97 -13.82
N ALA A 28 -10.90 -15.88 -12.84
CA ALA A 28 -10.81 -14.70 -12.00
C ALA A 28 -10.79 -13.50 -12.94
N ALA A 29 -11.78 -12.63 -12.85
CA ALA A 29 -11.78 -11.38 -13.59
C ALA A 29 -10.49 -10.67 -13.19
N GLN A 30 -9.49 -10.71 -14.08
CA GLN A 30 -8.29 -9.92 -13.94
C GLN A 30 -8.77 -8.49 -14.09
N GLY A 31 -8.98 -7.80 -12.96
CA GLY A 31 -9.35 -6.40 -12.96
C GLY A 31 -8.33 -5.64 -13.79
N GLN A 32 -8.80 -4.97 -14.84
CA GLN A 32 -7.96 -4.07 -15.62
C GLN A 32 -7.54 -2.94 -14.68
N THR A 33 -6.24 -2.70 -14.53
CA THR A 33 -5.76 -1.60 -13.72
C THR A 33 -6.05 -0.28 -14.41
N GLY A 34 -6.87 0.55 -13.79
CA GLY A 34 -7.21 1.88 -14.26
C GLY A 34 -6.06 2.88 -14.05
N PRO A 35 -6.18 4.09 -14.60
CA PRO A 35 -5.25 5.18 -14.32
C PRO A 35 -5.12 5.50 -12.83
N GLU A 36 -6.22 5.43 -12.08
CA GLU A 36 -6.27 5.62 -10.62
C GLU A 36 -5.51 4.53 -9.83
N ASP A 37 -5.21 3.39 -10.47
CA ASP A 37 -4.40 2.35 -9.86
C ASP A 37 -2.90 2.65 -10.02
N VAL A 38 -2.49 3.34 -11.09
CA VAL A 38 -1.07 3.66 -11.36
C VAL A 38 -0.60 4.86 -10.55
N VAL A 39 -1.42 5.91 -10.49
CA VAL A 39 -1.18 7.05 -9.62
C VAL A 39 -2.23 7.03 -8.50
N PRO A 40 -1.83 6.76 -7.25
CA PRO A 40 -2.80 6.62 -6.16
C PRO A 40 -3.49 7.96 -5.87
N GLN A 41 -4.74 7.90 -5.41
CA GLN A 41 -5.52 9.10 -5.04
C GLN A 41 -4.91 9.88 -3.87
N ALA A 42 -4.15 9.19 -3.02
CA ALA A 42 -3.38 9.80 -1.95
C ALA A 42 -2.16 8.94 -1.64
N ARG A 43 -1.13 9.55 -1.07
CA ARG A 43 0.07 8.87 -0.56
C ARG A 43 0.38 9.35 0.86
N VAL A 44 1.20 8.59 1.57
CA VAL A 44 1.76 9.04 2.85
C VAL A 44 3.20 9.45 2.64
N VAL A 45 3.54 10.67 3.07
CA VAL A 45 4.94 11.13 3.16
C VAL A 45 5.43 10.87 4.57
N LEU A 46 6.30 9.88 4.71
CA LEU A 46 6.88 9.41 5.97
C LEU A 46 8.18 10.15 6.31
N GLN A 47 8.36 10.33 7.60
CA GLN A 47 9.56 10.83 8.26
C GLN A 47 9.98 9.85 9.36
N SER A 48 11.27 9.58 9.45
CA SER A 48 11.89 8.78 10.51
C SER A 48 12.06 9.56 11.80
N ASP A 49 12.11 8.82 12.91
CA ASP A 49 12.39 9.31 14.26
C ASP A 49 11.53 10.49 14.74
N LEU A 50 10.26 10.53 14.30
CA LEU A 50 9.27 11.54 14.65
C LEU A 50 7.99 10.89 15.17
N ASP A 51 7.51 11.37 16.32
CA ASP A 51 6.16 11.12 16.82
C ASP A 51 5.25 12.34 16.55
N LEU A 52 3.96 12.10 16.33
CA LEU A 52 2.95 13.14 16.13
C LEU A 52 1.87 13.02 17.21
N PRO A 53 2.05 13.51 18.44
CA PRO A 53 1.10 13.29 19.53
C PRO A 53 -0.32 13.81 19.27
N GLY A 54 -1.33 13.07 19.72
CA GLY A 54 -2.74 13.46 19.68
C GLY A 54 -3.46 13.12 18.38
N ASN A 55 -4.73 13.56 18.28
CA ASN A 55 -5.61 13.33 17.12
C ASN A 55 -5.85 11.86 16.75
N ASP A 56 -5.64 10.92 17.68
CA ASP A 56 -5.75 9.48 17.43
C ASP A 56 -7.19 9.06 17.08
N LEU A 57 -7.35 8.44 15.92
CA LEU A 57 -8.55 7.71 15.50
C LEU A 57 -8.58 6.30 16.09
N SER A 58 -7.45 5.60 16.02
CA SER A 58 -7.32 4.23 16.48
C SER A 58 -5.85 3.85 16.69
N MET A 59 -5.64 2.84 17.54
CA MET A 59 -4.35 2.18 17.71
C MET A 59 -4.47 0.71 17.29
N ILE A 60 -3.65 0.28 16.35
CA ILE A 60 -3.56 -1.10 15.86
C ILE A 60 -2.22 -1.68 16.29
N ARG A 61 -2.24 -2.78 17.06
CA ARG A 61 -1.03 -3.46 17.55
C ARG A 61 -0.57 -4.55 16.61
N GLN A 62 0.71 -4.91 16.72
CA GLN A 62 1.40 -5.91 15.91
C GLN A 62 1.41 -5.65 14.39
N LEU A 63 1.16 -4.40 13.99
CA LEU A 63 1.10 -4.00 12.59
C LEU A 63 2.50 -3.57 12.10
N GLY A 64 2.88 -3.97 10.88
CA GLY A 64 4.09 -3.46 10.23
C GLY A 64 3.89 -2.05 9.66
N GLN A 65 4.98 -1.37 9.29
CA GLN A 65 4.93 0.00 8.77
C GLN A 65 4.13 0.10 7.46
N ASP A 66 4.40 -0.77 6.49
CA ASP A 66 3.66 -0.85 5.22
C ASP A 66 2.14 -0.98 5.47
N ALA A 67 1.77 -1.88 6.38
CA ALA A 67 0.37 -2.10 6.73
C ALA A 67 -0.25 -0.94 7.51
N CYS A 68 0.55 -0.16 8.25
CA CYS A 68 0.09 1.07 8.91
C CYS A 68 -0.22 2.16 7.89
N VAL A 69 0.64 2.35 6.89
CA VAL A 69 0.39 3.26 5.76
C VAL A 69 -0.88 2.85 5.02
N ALA A 70 -1.00 1.56 4.66
CA ALA A 70 -2.19 1.05 3.98
C ALA A 70 -3.46 1.24 4.83
N ALA A 71 -3.41 1.01 6.14
CA ALA A 71 -4.55 1.21 7.03
C ALA A 71 -4.97 2.70 7.10
N CYS A 72 -4.02 3.63 7.09
CA CYS A 72 -4.34 5.06 7.05
C CYS A 72 -4.99 5.44 5.72
N LEU A 73 -4.41 5.05 4.59
CA LEU A 73 -4.96 5.35 3.26
C LEU A 73 -6.33 4.71 3.00
N ALA A 74 -6.64 3.59 3.67
CA ALA A 74 -7.95 2.94 3.63
C ALA A 74 -8.98 3.54 4.61
N THR A 75 -8.59 4.52 5.44
CA THR A 75 -9.45 5.14 6.44
C THR A 75 -9.69 6.60 6.04
N ASP A 76 -10.88 6.92 5.52
CA ASP A 76 -11.21 8.26 4.99
C ASP A 76 -10.92 9.43 5.95
N ALA A 77 -11.05 9.21 7.26
CA ALA A 77 -10.79 10.23 8.28
C ALA A 77 -9.29 10.38 8.63
N CYS A 78 -8.43 9.46 8.17
CA CYS A 78 -7.00 9.47 8.49
C CYS A 78 -6.27 10.50 7.64
N ARG A 79 -5.59 11.45 8.29
CA ARG A 79 -4.75 12.48 7.65
C ARG A 79 -3.31 12.46 8.11
N ALA A 80 -3.02 11.70 9.16
CA ALA A 80 -1.66 11.42 9.60
C ALA A 80 -1.58 10.05 10.28
N LEU A 81 -0.37 9.54 10.44
CA LEU A 81 -0.11 8.34 11.22
C LEU A 81 1.20 8.45 11.98
N THR A 82 1.34 7.63 13.02
CA THR A 82 2.63 7.29 13.62
C THR A 82 2.73 5.77 13.76
N TRP A 83 3.78 5.17 13.23
CA TRP A 83 4.13 3.78 13.45
C TRP A 83 5.33 3.68 14.40
N ASN A 84 5.16 3.02 15.53
CA ASN A 84 6.22 2.78 16.50
C ASN A 84 6.84 1.39 16.25
N ALA A 85 8.11 1.36 15.82
CA ALA A 85 8.83 0.15 15.47
C ALA A 85 9.00 -0.80 16.67
N ARG A 86 9.29 -0.25 17.85
CA ARG A 86 9.53 -1.03 19.08
C ARG A 86 8.27 -1.72 19.58
N ALA A 87 7.14 -1.00 19.59
CA ALA A 87 5.87 -1.51 20.05
C ALA A 87 5.08 -2.24 18.95
N ARG A 88 5.52 -2.13 17.69
CA ARG A 88 4.77 -2.53 16.49
C ARG A 88 3.33 -2.01 16.53
N ALA A 89 3.18 -0.74 16.89
CA ALA A 89 1.89 -0.10 17.07
C ALA A 89 1.71 1.01 16.04
N CYS A 90 0.60 0.95 15.32
CA CYS A 90 0.17 1.95 14.36
C CYS A 90 -0.90 2.83 15.02
N PHE A 91 -0.71 4.14 14.95
CA PHE A 91 -1.65 5.11 15.47
C PHE A 91 -2.18 5.93 14.29
N LEU A 92 -3.39 5.63 13.84
CA LEU A 92 -4.08 6.38 12.79
C LEU A 92 -4.62 7.69 13.39
N LYS A 93 -4.52 8.80 12.67
CA LYS A 93 -4.85 10.13 13.21
C LYS A 93 -5.68 10.98 12.25
N THR A 94 -6.56 11.81 12.78
CA THR A 94 -7.33 12.80 12.00
C THR A 94 -6.50 13.97 11.50
N GLY A 95 -5.27 14.12 11.99
CA GLY A 95 -4.35 15.19 11.60
C GLY A 95 -3.04 15.11 12.38
N ALA A 96 -2.03 15.86 11.93
CA ALA A 96 -0.74 15.91 12.60
C ALA A 96 -0.82 16.73 13.89
N GLY A 97 -0.26 16.22 14.98
CA GLY A 97 0.08 17.03 16.15
C GLY A 97 1.39 17.81 15.95
N ALA A 98 1.80 18.54 16.99
CA ALA A 98 3.14 19.13 17.02
C ALA A 98 4.19 18.02 17.13
N GLY A 99 5.04 17.88 16.12
CA GLY A 99 6.02 16.81 16.05
C GLY A 99 7.00 16.81 17.22
N ALA A 100 7.33 15.61 17.71
CA ALA A 100 8.31 15.40 18.77
C ALA A 100 9.32 14.32 18.35
N PRO A 101 10.64 14.57 18.48
CA PRO A 101 11.64 13.55 18.17
C PRO A 101 11.44 12.29 19.01
N TYR A 102 11.36 11.14 18.35
CA TYR A 102 11.23 9.84 19.02
C TYR A 102 11.87 8.76 18.17
N VAL A 103 13.02 8.23 18.63
CA VAL A 103 13.76 7.20 17.90
C VAL A 103 12.91 5.94 17.69
N GLY A 104 12.78 5.51 16.44
CA GLY A 104 11.98 4.37 16.02
C GLY A 104 10.47 4.66 15.89
N ALA A 105 10.04 5.92 15.97
CA ALA A 105 8.71 6.34 15.51
C ALA A 105 8.80 6.85 14.08
N HIS A 106 8.04 6.26 13.16
CA HIS A 106 7.94 6.73 11.78
C HIS A 106 6.57 7.34 11.60
N SER A 107 6.53 8.65 11.36
CA SER A 107 5.28 9.39 11.22
C SER A 107 5.09 9.86 9.80
N GLY A 108 3.85 9.99 9.36
CA GLY A 108 3.59 10.49 8.02
C GLY A 108 2.29 11.25 7.89
N ILE A 109 2.26 12.13 6.88
CA ILE A 109 1.12 12.95 6.53
C ILE A 109 0.53 12.43 5.22
N VAL A 110 -0.79 12.37 5.15
CA VAL A 110 -1.51 12.04 3.91
C VAL A 110 -1.47 13.24 2.98
N ALA A 111 -0.94 13.03 1.78
CA ALA A 111 -0.93 13.99 0.69
C ALA A 111 -1.89 13.49 -0.41
N ASP A 112 -2.96 14.25 -0.64
CA ASP A 112 -3.93 13.97 -1.70
C ASP A 112 -3.31 14.28 -3.06
N THR A 113 -3.59 13.43 -4.05
CA THR A 113 -3.15 13.62 -5.43
C THR A 113 -4.12 14.55 -6.14
N ALA A 114 -3.58 15.60 -6.79
CA ALA A 114 -4.41 16.56 -7.50
C ALA A 114 -5.12 15.88 -8.71
N PRO A 115 -6.42 16.17 -8.96
CA PRO A 115 -7.17 15.53 -10.06
C PRO A 115 -6.52 15.68 -11.43
N GLU A 116 -5.83 16.79 -11.69
CA GLU A 116 -5.09 17.04 -12.93
C GLU A 116 -3.91 16.07 -13.12
N VAL A 117 -3.28 15.60 -12.04
CA VAL A 117 -2.21 14.60 -12.11
C VAL A 117 -2.79 13.24 -12.50
N ILE A 118 -3.92 12.85 -11.91
CA ILE A 118 -4.64 11.61 -12.28
C ILE A 118 -5.07 11.65 -13.75
N ALA A 119 -5.65 12.76 -14.20
CA ALA A 119 -6.07 12.94 -15.59
C ALA A 119 -4.87 12.87 -16.56
N LEU A 120 -3.74 13.48 -16.21
CA LEU A 120 -2.51 13.42 -17.00
C LEU A 120 -1.96 11.99 -17.08
N ALA A 121 -1.98 11.24 -15.97
CA ALA A 121 -1.56 9.83 -15.95
C ALA A 121 -2.43 8.98 -16.88
N ALA A 122 -3.75 9.17 -16.85
CA ALA A 122 -4.68 8.49 -17.76
C ALA A 122 -4.34 8.76 -19.24
N ALA A 123 -4.11 10.03 -19.60
CA ALA A 123 -3.75 10.40 -20.96
C ALA A 123 -2.42 9.78 -21.41
N ARG A 124 -1.40 9.78 -20.54
CA ARG A 124 -0.10 9.16 -20.82
C ARG A 124 -0.18 7.64 -21.01
N LEU A 125 -0.97 6.97 -20.17
CA LEU A 125 -1.18 5.52 -20.25
C LEU A 125 -1.96 5.12 -21.51
N ALA A 126 -2.92 5.93 -21.95
CA ALA A 126 -3.65 5.72 -23.19
C ALA A 126 -2.74 5.93 -24.42
N ALA A 127 -1.82 6.89 -24.36
CA ALA A 127 -0.83 7.13 -25.41
C ALA A 127 0.32 6.09 -25.42
N SER A 128 0.44 5.25 -24.39
CA SER A 128 1.54 4.31 -24.23
C SER A 128 1.10 2.87 -24.46
N GLY A 129 1.00 2.47 -25.73
CA GLY A 129 0.59 1.11 -26.13
C GLY A 129 1.57 -0.01 -25.75
N TRP A 130 2.75 0.34 -25.24
CA TRP A 130 3.78 -0.61 -24.79
C TRP A 130 3.72 -0.90 -23.28
N VAL A 131 3.01 -0.09 -22.49
CA VAL A 131 2.89 -0.26 -21.03
C VAL A 131 1.77 -1.25 -20.73
N ARG A 132 2.14 -2.46 -20.34
CA ARG A 132 1.23 -3.57 -20.05
C ARG A 132 0.62 -3.43 -18.65
N ASP A 133 -0.45 -4.19 -18.40
CA ASP A 133 -1.09 -4.22 -17.07
C ASP A 133 -0.16 -4.72 -15.96
N SER A 134 0.83 -5.59 -16.28
CA SER A 134 1.89 -5.97 -15.33
C SER A 134 2.70 -4.76 -14.90
N ASP A 135 3.15 -3.96 -15.87
CA ASP A 135 4.00 -2.81 -15.65
C ASP A 135 3.23 -1.76 -14.84
N ARG A 136 1.94 -1.58 -15.13
CA ARG A 136 1.03 -0.70 -14.37
C ARG A 136 0.95 -1.09 -12.89
N ARG A 137 0.80 -2.39 -12.59
CA ARG A 137 0.78 -2.89 -11.20
C ARG A 137 2.12 -2.68 -10.49
N GLU A 138 3.22 -2.88 -11.18
CA GLU A 138 4.56 -2.67 -10.63
C GLU A 138 4.83 -1.19 -10.34
N LEU A 139 4.46 -0.29 -11.26
CA LEU A 139 4.54 1.16 -11.06
C LEU A 139 3.71 1.60 -9.85
N ALA A 140 2.46 1.12 -9.75
CA ALA A 140 1.57 1.39 -8.64
C ALA A 140 2.14 0.93 -7.29
N GLU A 141 2.77 -0.24 -7.27
CA GLU A 141 3.37 -0.80 -6.06
C GLU A 141 4.62 -0.02 -5.63
N GLN A 142 5.47 0.35 -6.59
CA GLN A 142 6.64 1.20 -6.31
C GLN A 142 6.21 2.55 -5.73
N ALA A 143 5.22 3.21 -6.34
CA ALA A 143 4.68 4.48 -5.85
C ALA A 143 4.13 4.37 -4.43
N ARG A 144 3.37 3.30 -4.12
CA ARG A 144 2.80 3.09 -2.78
C ARG A 144 3.83 2.83 -1.69
N ARG A 145 4.93 2.15 -2.02
CA ARG A 145 5.97 1.77 -1.04
C ARG A 145 7.13 2.75 -0.96
N LEU A 146 7.20 3.74 -1.86
CA LEU A 146 8.33 4.66 -1.97
C LEU A 146 8.72 5.28 -0.62
N SER A 147 7.74 5.85 0.09
CA SER A 147 8.01 6.53 1.35
C SER A 147 8.29 5.57 2.52
N VAL A 148 7.85 4.31 2.43
CA VAL A 148 8.21 3.28 3.42
C VAL A 148 9.64 2.81 3.22
N ASN A 149 10.08 2.66 1.97
CA ASN A 149 11.44 2.26 1.63
C ASN A 149 12.45 3.38 1.98
N TRP A 150 12.07 4.64 1.73
CA TRP A 150 12.94 5.80 1.89
C TRP A 150 12.20 6.95 2.62
N PRO A 151 11.97 6.82 3.93
CA PRO A 151 11.38 7.90 4.74
C PRO A 151 12.35 9.08 4.84
N GLY A 152 11.83 10.30 4.86
CA GLY A 152 12.64 11.51 5.03
C GLY A 152 13.07 11.76 6.49
N ASP A 153 13.78 12.86 6.70
CA ASP A 153 14.25 13.34 8.01
C ASP A 153 13.49 14.59 8.51
N GLY A 154 12.52 15.06 7.73
CA GLY A 154 11.78 16.30 7.97
C GLY A 154 12.32 17.52 7.21
N SER A 155 13.39 17.35 6.43
CA SER A 155 13.87 18.37 5.49
C SER A 155 12.84 18.63 4.39
N ASP A 156 12.82 19.87 3.89
CA ASP A 156 12.05 20.21 2.70
C ASP A 156 12.70 19.65 1.42
N ALA A 157 12.06 19.89 0.27
CA ALA A 157 12.56 19.39 -1.01
C ALA A 157 13.94 19.95 -1.39
N ALA A 158 14.31 21.16 -0.93
CA ALA A 158 15.64 21.70 -1.18
C ALA A 158 16.68 21.00 -0.30
N GLY A 159 16.38 20.78 0.97
CA GLY A 159 17.22 20.03 1.91
C GLY A 159 17.44 18.59 1.47
N LEU A 160 16.38 17.85 1.10
CA LEU A 160 16.53 16.47 0.60
C LEU A 160 17.36 16.41 -0.69
N ARG A 161 17.23 17.41 -1.58
CA ARG A 161 18.05 17.49 -2.79
C ARG A 161 19.51 17.78 -2.46
N GLN A 162 19.78 18.63 -1.48
CA GLN A 162 21.14 18.88 -1.00
C GLN A 162 21.74 17.61 -0.39
N HIS A 163 21.00 16.89 0.46
CA HIS A 163 21.45 15.61 1.03
C HIS A 163 21.82 14.60 -0.06
N ALA A 164 21.02 14.49 -1.13
CA ALA A 164 21.33 13.63 -2.26
C ALA A 164 22.59 14.05 -3.04
N GLN A 165 22.90 15.35 -3.08
CA GLN A 165 24.11 15.88 -3.73
C GLN A 165 25.36 15.67 -2.87
N ASP A 166 25.22 15.78 -1.55
CA ASP A 166 26.30 15.63 -0.59
C ASP A 166 26.55 14.15 -0.20
N ALA A 167 25.66 13.25 -0.61
CA ALA A 167 25.76 11.82 -0.34
C ALA A 167 27.09 11.23 -0.83
N THR A 168 27.83 10.62 0.07
CA THR A 168 29.14 10.01 -0.22
C THR A 168 29.05 8.57 -0.73
N THR A 169 27.88 7.93 -0.58
CA THR A 169 27.63 6.56 -1.02
C THR A 169 26.46 6.52 -2.01
N PRO A 170 26.45 5.56 -2.97
CA PRO A 170 25.30 5.32 -3.83
C PRO A 170 24.02 5.05 -3.04
N GLU A 171 24.11 4.30 -1.94
CA GLU A 171 22.99 3.92 -1.09
C GLU A 171 22.33 5.14 -0.43
N ASP A 172 23.13 6.05 0.14
CA ASP A 172 22.62 7.30 0.73
C ASP A 172 22.00 8.19 -0.34
N ARG A 173 22.61 8.24 -1.52
CA ARG A 173 22.07 9.03 -2.65
C ARG A 173 20.71 8.50 -3.08
N VAL A 174 20.57 7.18 -3.24
CA VAL A 174 19.27 6.55 -3.55
C VAL A 174 18.26 6.83 -2.46
N HIS A 175 18.65 6.74 -1.18
CA HIS A 175 17.76 7.05 -0.07
C HIS A 175 17.21 8.48 -0.14
N TRP A 176 18.08 9.49 -0.28
CA TRP A 176 17.63 10.88 -0.32
C TRP A 176 16.84 11.22 -1.58
N LEU A 177 17.17 10.64 -2.74
CA LEU A 177 16.36 10.78 -3.94
C LEU A 177 14.99 10.10 -3.80
N GLY A 178 14.93 8.96 -3.10
CA GLY A 178 13.69 8.26 -2.76
C GLY A 178 12.78 9.11 -1.88
N ALA A 179 13.34 9.68 -0.80
CA ALA A 179 12.62 10.60 0.08
C ALA A 179 12.14 11.85 -0.66
N LEU A 180 12.98 12.43 -1.53
CA LEU A 180 12.63 13.60 -2.35
C LEU A 180 11.49 13.30 -3.33
N ALA A 181 11.56 12.16 -4.02
CA ALA A 181 10.50 11.71 -4.92
C ALA A 181 9.19 11.44 -4.17
N ALA A 182 9.25 10.87 -2.96
CA ALA A 182 8.06 10.65 -2.12
C ALA A 182 7.42 11.96 -1.66
N LEU A 183 8.24 12.93 -1.26
CA LEU A 183 7.77 14.25 -0.82
C LEU A 183 7.12 15.01 -1.97
N THR A 184 7.81 15.12 -3.10
CA THR A 184 7.42 16.02 -4.20
C THR A 184 6.46 15.40 -5.21
N ASP A 185 6.56 14.08 -5.42
CA ASP A 185 5.94 13.35 -6.53
C ASP A 185 6.20 14.00 -7.91
N ALA A 186 7.34 14.70 -8.05
CA ALA A 186 7.67 15.43 -9.26
C ALA A 186 8.42 14.53 -10.26
N ALA A 187 8.04 14.61 -11.54
CA ALA A 187 8.70 13.89 -12.63
C ALA A 187 10.25 13.99 -12.65
N PRO A 188 10.88 15.17 -12.48
CA PRO A 188 12.35 15.25 -12.46
C PRO A 188 12.98 14.52 -11.27
N ASP A 189 12.33 14.48 -10.11
CA ASP A 189 12.86 13.82 -8.92
C ASP A 189 12.72 12.29 -9.05
N TRP A 190 11.63 11.81 -9.65
CA TRP A 190 11.49 10.41 -10.08
C TRP A 190 12.56 9.99 -11.09
N ALA A 191 12.85 10.83 -12.09
CA ALA A 191 13.89 10.56 -13.07
C ALA A 191 15.28 10.50 -12.44
N ALA A 192 15.56 11.40 -11.48
CA ALA A 192 16.82 11.38 -10.75
C ALA A 192 16.99 10.10 -9.92
N LEU A 193 15.93 9.66 -9.22
CA LEU A 193 15.92 8.39 -8.50
C LEU A 193 16.18 7.20 -9.44
N ALA A 194 15.47 7.14 -10.58
CA ALA A 194 15.62 6.06 -11.54
C ALA A 194 17.03 5.95 -12.13
N VAL A 195 17.76 7.06 -12.25
CA VAL A 195 19.16 7.08 -12.69
C VAL A 195 20.12 6.60 -11.59
N ALA A 196 19.73 6.72 -10.32
CA ALA A 196 20.56 6.33 -9.18
C ALA A 196 20.39 4.86 -8.75
N LEU A 197 19.27 4.22 -9.12
CA LEU A 197 18.98 2.78 -8.92
C LEU A 197 19.80 1.91 -9.89
#